data_AF-A0A317D3C9-F1
#
_entry.id   AF-A0A317D3C9-F1
#
_cell.length_a   1.000
_cell.length_b   1.000
_cell.length_c   1.000
_cell.angle_alpha   90.00
_cell.angle_beta   90.00
_cell.angle_gamma   90.00
#
_symmetry.space_group_name_H-M   'P 1'
#
loop_
_entity.id
_entity.type
_entity.pdbx_description
1 polymer ?
#
loop_
_entity_poly.entity_id
_entity_poly.type
_entity_poly.pdbx_seq_one_letter_code
_entity_poly.pdbx_strand_id
1 'polypeptide(L)'
;MRDDIVDEFGDYAHEEILQALVRHLLTSDELDRLCDDADLPQLTDSDGQPVHITSARTYRDAAVLTLDRGVWLELSDGSVFGLTLQISRRPTAEVTLRRR
;
A
#
# COMPACT_ATOMS: atom_id res chain seq x y z
N MET A 1 -11.73 -1.70 33.16
CA MET A 1 -12.03 -0.79 32.04
C MET A 1 -10.85 -0.83 31.08
N ARG A 2 -10.89 -1.79 30.16
CA ARG A 2 -9.84 -2.13 29.17
C ARG A 2 -10.56 -2.98 28.11
N ASP A 3 -11.43 -2.37 27.31
CA ASP A 3 -12.12 -3.07 26.21
C ASP A 3 -12.45 -2.18 24.99
N ASP A 4 -12.21 -0.87 25.04
CA ASP A 4 -12.65 0.03 23.97
C ASP A 4 -11.69 0.13 22.76
N ILE A 5 -10.62 -0.67 22.69
CA ILE A 5 -9.60 -0.59 21.61
C ILE A 5 -9.81 -1.67 20.54
N VAL A 6 -10.64 -2.68 20.79
CA VAL A 6 -10.86 -3.79 19.86
C VAL A 6 -11.72 -3.37 18.65
N ASP A 7 -12.35 -2.19 18.69
CA ASP A 7 -13.41 -1.80 17.76
C ASP A 7 -12.97 -0.77 16.68
N GLU A 8 -11.70 -0.31 16.66
CA GLU A 8 -11.22 0.64 15.63
C GLU A 8 -10.96 -0.05 14.27
N PHE A 9 -10.64 -1.35 14.30
CA PHE A 9 -10.37 -2.16 13.12
C PHE A 9 -11.25 -3.41 13.19
N GLY A 10 -12.40 -3.40 12.51
CA GLY A 10 -13.35 -4.53 12.50
C GLY A 10 -12.80 -5.80 11.84
N ASP A 11 -13.68 -6.65 11.31
CA ASP A 11 -13.37 -7.97 10.70
C ASP A 11 -12.31 -7.96 9.55
N TYR A 12 -11.85 -6.79 9.12
CA TYR A 12 -10.92 -6.55 8.00
C TYR A 12 -9.61 -5.87 8.43
N ALA A 13 -9.28 -5.90 9.73
CA ALA A 13 -8.10 -5.23 10.29
C ALA A 13 -6.80 -5.48 9.53
N HIS A 14 -6.55 -6.72 9.08
CA HIS A 14 -5.36 -7.08 8.30
C HIS A 14 -5.26 -6.30 7.00
N GLU A 15 -6.35 -6.27 6.24
CA GLU A 15 -6.36 -5.66 4.92
C GLU A 15 -6.25 -4.14 5.02
N GLU A 16 -6.88 -3.56 6.04
CA GLU A 16 -6.78 -2.13 6.34
C GLU A 16 -5.36 -1.74 6.74
N ILE A 17 -4.74 -2.51 7.64
CA ILE A 17 -3.36 -2.27 8.06
C ILE A 17 -2.40 -2.46 6.89
N LEU A 18 -2.54 -3.53 6.09
CA LEU A 18 -1.69 -3.77 4.93
C LEU A 18 -1.86 -2.68 3.87
N GLN A 19 -3.08 -2.24 3.59
CA GLN A 19 -3.34 -1.15 2.65
C GLN A 19 -2.70 0.15 3.14
N ALA A 20 -2.88 0.48 4.42
CA ALA A 20 -2.29 1.66 5.02
C ALA A 20 -0.76 1.61 4.99
N LEU A 21 -0.16 0.45 5.28
CA LEU A 21 1.29 0.24 5.26
C LEU A 21 1.87 0.38 3.86
N VAL A 22 1.29 -0.30 2.86
CA VAL A 22 1.75 -0.21 1.46
C VAL A 22 1.63 1.23 0.96
N ARG A 23 0.51 1.90 1.24
CA ARG A 23 0.35 3.33 0.90
C ARG A 23 1.40 4.18 1.59
N HIS A 24 1.66 3.96 2.88
CA HIS A 24 2.66 4.74 3.62
C HIS A 24 4.06 4.55 3.04
N LEU A 25 4.48 3.32 2.78
CA LEU A 25 5.76 3.00 2.14
C LEU A 25 5.91 3.74 0.80
N LEU A 26 4.91 3.61 -0.08
CA LEU A 26 4.92 4.21 -1.42
C LEU A 26 4.74 5.74 -1.43
N THR A 27 4.42 6.36 -0.30
CA THR A 27 4.32 7.83 -0.17
C THR A 27 5.49 8.45 0.58
N SER A 28 6.25 7.65 1.33
CA SER A 28 7.26 8.16 2.28
C SER A 28 8.69 7.90 1.81
N ASP A 29 8.89 6.87 1.00
CA ASP A 29 10.18 6.51 0.43
C ASP A 29 10.24 6.86 -1.06
N GLU A 30 11.44 7.20 -1.52
CA GLU A 30 11.74 7.41 -2.93
C GLU A 30 11.88 6.03 -3.61
N LEU A 31 11.41 5.92 -4.86
CA LEU A 31 11.33 4.63 -5.57
C LEU A 31 12.72 4.02 -5.82
N ASP A 32 13.70 4.87 -6.09
CA ASP A 32 15.11 4.50 -6.22
C ASP A 32 15.66 3.90 -4.92
N ARG A 33 15.35 4.50 -3.76
CA ARG A 33 15.73 3.95 -2.46
C ARG A 33 15.11 2.58 -2.20
N LEU A 34 13.83 2.39 -2.56
CA LEU A 34 13.17 1.09 -2.45
C LEU A 34 13.81 0.04 -3.38
N CYS A 35 14.24 0.44 -4.58
CA CYS A 35 15.00 -0.43 -5.48
C CYS A 35 16.36 -0.81 -4.87
N ASP A 36 17.10 0.17 -4.33
CA ASP A 36 18.41 -0.03 -3.72
C ASP A 36 18.33 -0.96 -2.49
N ASP A 37 17.37 -0.73 -1.59
CA ASP A 37 17.15 -1.57 -0.40
C ASP A 37 16.77 -3.02 -0.76
N ALA A 38 16.19 -3.23 -1.95
CA ALA A 38 15.79 -4.54 -2.46
C ALA A 38 16.83 -5.20 -3.39
N ASP A 39 17.99 -4.56 -3.63
CA ASP A 39 19.00 -5.01 -4.60
C ASP A 39 18.42 -5.19 -6.02
N LEU A 40 17.58 -4.23 -6.44
CA LEU A 40 16.90 -4.21 -7.74
C LEU A 40 17.40 -3.06 -8.62
N PRO A 41 17.33 -3.19 -9.96
CA PRO A 41 17.65 -2.09 -10.85
C PRO A 41 16.68 -0.93 -10.67
N GLN A 42 17.20 0.30 -10.75
CA GLN A 42 16.40 1.53 -10.74
C GLN A 42 15.61 1.66 -12.04
N LEU A 43 14.39 2.19 -11.93
CA LEU A 43 13.53 2.48 -13.07
C LEU A 43 13.92 3.83 -13.69
N THR A 44 14.10 3.84 -15.01
CA THR A 44 14.40 5.05 -15.78
C THR A 44 13.41 5.23 -16.92
N ASP A 45 13.06 6.47 -17.23
CA ASP A 45 12.22 6.81 -18.38
C ASP A 45 12.98 6.71 -19.71
N SER A 46 12.33 7.09 -20.81
CA SER A 46 12.92 7.07 -22.15
C SER A 46 14.11 8.02 -22.33
N ASP A 47 14.21 9.05 -21.49
CA ASP A 47 15.30 10.03 -21.50
C ASP A 47 16.42 9.65 -20.51
N GLY A 48 16.30 8.49 -19.87
CA GLY A 48 17.26 7.98 -18.88
C GLY A 48 17.17 8.67 -17.53
N GLN A 49 16.10 9.41 -17.24
CA GLN A 49 15.89 10.02 -15.92
C GLN A 49 15.24 9.02 -14.96
N PRO A 50 15.56 9.07 -13.65
CA PRO A 50 14.91 8.22 -12.65
C PRO A 50 13.39 8.44 -12.61
N VAL A 51 12.65 7.33 -12.63
CA VAL A 51 11.20 7.34 -12.42
C VAL A 51 10.91 7.43 -10.93
N HIS A 52 10.03 8.35 -10.54
CA HIS A 52 9.60 8.51 -9.15
C HIS A 52 8.09 8.37 -9.02
N ILE A 53 7.63 8.06 -7.80
CA ILE A 53 6.21 8.00 -7.46
C ILE A 53 5.68 9.42 -7.35
N THR A 54 4.65 9.75 -8.14
CA THR A 54 3.99 11.05 -8.11
C THR A 54 2.71 11.03 -7.28
N SER A 55 2.05 9.87 -7.21
CA SER A 55 0.87 9.68 -6.37
C SER A 55 0.72 8.24 -5.93
N ALA A 56 0.37 8.03 -4.66
CA ALA A 56 -0.07 6.74 -4.13
C ALA A 56 -1.32 6.94 -3.25
N ARG A 57 -2.45 6.44 -3.74
CA ARG A 57 -3.79 6.65 -3.14
C ARG A 57 -4.49 5.32 -2.94
N THR A 58 -5.42 5.22 -2.00
CA THR A 58 -6.26 4.01 -1.97
C THR A 58 -7.14 3.96 -3.21
N TYR A 59 -7.58 2.76 -3.64
CA TYR A 59 -8.56 2.64 -4.73
C TYR A 59 -9.81 3.50 -4.51
N ARG A 60 -10.28 3.62 -3.27
CA ARG A 60 -11.39 4.49 -2.89
C ARG A 60 -11.08 5.96 -3.19
N ASP A 61 -9.92 6.45 -2.77
CA ASP A 61 -9.52 7.85 -2.96
C ASP A 61 -9.17 8.19 -4.42
N ALA A 62 -8.77 7.18 -5.19
CA ALA A 62 -8.55 7.28 -6.63
C ALA A 62 -9.83 7.08 -7.46
N ALA A 63 -11.00 6.95 -6.82
CA ALA A 63 -12.30 6.71 -7.47
C ALA A 63 -12.33 5.46 -8.37
N VAL A 64 -11.51 4.45 -8.05
CA VAL A 64 -11.52 3.16 -8.74
C VAL A 64 -12.77 2.39 -8.30
N LEU A 65 -13.57 1.96 -9.27
CA LEU A 65 -14.82 1.23 -9.03
C LEU A 65 -14.55 -0.25 -8.75
N THR A 66 -14.08 -0.56 -7.54
CA THR A 66 -13.86 -1.94 -7.07
C THR A 66 -14.22 -2.09 -5.59
N LEU A 67 -14.56 -3.31 -5.19
CA LEU A 67 -14.72 -3.70 -3.79
C LEU A 67 -13.40 -4.17 -3.17
N ASP A 68 -12.39 -4.46 -4.00
CA ASP A 68 -11.08 -4.87 -3.52
C ASP A 68 -10.36 -3.70 -2.82
N ARG A 69 -9.55 -4.05 -1.82
CA ARG A 69 -8.61 -3.09 -1.24
C ARG A 69 -7.34 -3.07 -2.07
N GLY A 70 -6.73 -1.89 -2.15
CA GLY A 70 -5.51 -1.72 -2.92
C GLY A 70 -5.06 -0.27 -3.00
N VAL A 71 -3.93 -0.08 -3.66
CA VAL A 71 -3.29 1.22 -3.88
C VAL A 71 -3.23 1.50 -5.38
N TRP A 72 -3.67 2.68 -5.76
CA TRP A 72 -3.48 3.26 -7.08
C TRP A 72 -2.19 4.06 -7.08
N LEU A 73 -1.27 3.70 -7.97
CA LEU A 73 0.08 4.26 -8.05
C LEU A 73 0.26 4.96 -9.40
N GLU A 74 0.69 6.21 -9.37
CA GLU A 74 1.05 7.01 -10.54
C GLU A 74 2.54 7.34 -10.47
N LEU A 75 3.24 7.16 -11.59
CA LEU A 75 4.67 7.41 -11.72
C LEU A 75 4.93 8.63 -12.62
N SER A 76 6.14 9.17 -12.54
CA SER A 76 6.56 10.36 -13.27
C SER A 76 6.66 10.17 -14.79
N ASP A 77 6.84 8.94 -15.25
CA ASP A 77 6.83 8.57 -16.67
C ASP A 77 5.41 8.45 -17.25
N GLY A 78 4.38 8.73 -16.44
CA GLY A 78 2.98 8.64 -16.81
C GLY A 78 2.40 7.23 -16.73
N SER A 79 3.19 6.23 -16.31
CA SER A 79 2.67 4.89 -16.06
C SER A 79 1.82 4.86 -14.78
N VAL A 80 0.83 3.97 -14.79
CA VAL A 80 -0.15 3.85 -13.71
C VAL A 80 -0.40 2.38 -13.39
N PHE A 81 -0.34 2.03 -12.11
CA PHE A 81 -0.47 0.67 -11.63
C PHE A 81 -1.50 0.56 -10.50
N GLY A 82 -2.22 -0.56 -10.49
CA GLY A 82 -3.06 -0.97 -9.38
C GLY A 82 -2.41 -2.08 -8.58
N LEU A 83 -2.16 -1.85 -7.29
CA LEU A 83 -1.67 -2.86 -6.34
C LEU A 83 -2.84 -3.37 -5.51
N THR A 84 -3.41 -4.50 -5.92
CA THR A 84 -4.58 -5.10 -5.26
C THR A 84 -4.15 -6.02 -4.12
N LEU A 85 -4.77 -5.85 -2.95
CA LEU A 85 -4.66 -6.77 -1.83
C LEU A 85 -5.71 -7.87 -1.97
N GLN A 86 -5.25 -9.10 -2.11
CA GLN A 86 -6.11 -10.27 -2.21
C GLN A 86 -5.98 -11.16 -0.97
N ILE A 87 -7.11 -11.64 -0.48
CA ILE A 87 -7.16 -12.57 0.66
C ILE A 87 -7.22 -13.98 0.10
N SER A 88 -6.10 -14.68 0.15
CA SER A 88 -6.05 -16.11 -0.20
C SER A 88 -6.47 -17.01 0.97
N ARG A 89 -6.30 -16.54 2.20
CA ARG A 89 -6.68 -17.25 3.44
C ARG A 89 -6.89 -16.25 4.58
N ARG A 90 -7.98 -16.39 5.33
CA ARG A 90 -8.16 -15.69 6.61
C ARG A 90 -7.51 -16.48 7.75
N PRO A 91 -6.68 -15.85 8.60
CA PRO A 91 -6.21 -16.47 9.84
C PRO A 91 -7.41 -16.90 10.69
N THR A 92 -7.34 -18.09 11.27
CA THR A 92 -8.43 -18.69 12.07
C THR A 92 -8.53 -18.17 13.51
N ALA A 93 -7.60 -17.33 13.95
CA ALA A 93 -7.57 -16.75 15.29
C ALA A 93 -7.68 -15.22 15.20
N GLU A 94 -8.41 -14.62 16.15
CA GLU A 94 -8.46 -13.17 16.31
C GLU A 94 -7.05 -12.63 16.47
N VAL A 95 -6.66 -11.71 15.60
CA VAL A 95 -5.37 -11.05 15.70
C VAL A 95 -5.50 -9.93 16.71
N THR A 96 -4.85 -10.11 17.86
CA THR A 96 -4.74 -9.07 18.87
C THR A 96 -3.77 -8.00 18.36
N LEU A 97 -4.30 -6.86 17.92
CA LEU A 97 -3.50 -5.70 17.56
C LEU A 97 -2.83 -5.13 18.83
N ARG A 98 -1.52 -4.87 18.77
CA ARG A 98 -0.78 -4.17 19.83
C ARG A 98 -0.23 -2.86 19.26
N ARG A 99 -0.74 -1.73 19.75
CA ARG A 99 -0.12 -0.41 19.55
C ARG A 99 1.00 -0.25 20.58
N ARG A 100 2.19 0.18 20.13
CA ARG A 100 3.30 0.53 21.03
C ARG A 100 3.24 2.01 21.38
#